data_AF-A0A069PCN4-F1
#
_entry.id   AF-A0A069PCN4-F1
#
_cell.length_a   1.000
_cell.length_b   1.000
_cell.length_c   1.000
_cell.angle_alpha   90.00
_cell.angle_beta   90.00
_cell.angle_gamma   90.00
#
_symmetry.space_group_name_H-M   'P 1'
#
loop_
_entity.id
_entity.type
_entity.pdbx_description
1 polymer ?
#
loop_
_entity_poly.entity_id
_entity_poly.type
_entity_poly.pdbx_seq_one_letter_code
_entity_poly.pdbx_strand_id
1 'polypeptide(L)'
;MATLEQIQSEMKRLQAQAEAMMAKKAKTVLADIRKLMDQHGLTTADIDAHSATKKRAGRPSGAASAKGSGGKAVTKAKAEKGKLPPKYRDPKTGATWSGH
;
A
#
# COMPACT_ATOMS: atom_id res chain seq x y z
N MET A 1 -20.63 11.45 -42.72
CA MET A 1 -20.32 10.55 -41.59
C MET A 1 -18.82 10.51 -41.43
N ALA A 2 -18.29 10.55 -40.20
CA ALA A 2 -16.85 10.41 -39.99
C ALA A 2 -16.41 9.01 -40.47
N THR A 3 -15.35 8.94 -41.25
CA THR A 3 -14.81 7.67 -41.74
C THR A 3 -14.09 6.95 -40.59
N LEU A 4 -14.06 5.61 -40.63
CA LEU A 4 -13.40 4.79 -39.61
C LEU A 4 -11.91 5.17 -39.45
N GLU A 5 -11.24 5.51 -40.55
CA GLU A 5 -9.84 5.95 -40.54
C GLU A 5 -9.62 7.27 -39.79
N GLN A 6 -10.55 8.23 -39.93
CA GLN A 6 -10.49 9.51 -39.21
C GLN A 6 -10.66 9.32 -37.70
N ILE A 7 -11.53 8.40 -37.27
CA ILE A 7 -11.73 8.10 -35.85
C ILE A 7 -10.47 7.43 -35.28
N GLN A 8 -9.84 6.52 -36.03
CA GLN A 8 -8.61 5.85 -35.60
C GLN A 8 -7.41 6.80 -35.49
N SER A 9 -7.25 7.74 -36.44
CA SER A 9 -6.18 8.72 -36.38
C SER A 9 -6.33 9.66 -35.18
N GLU A 10 -7.56 10.10 -34.90
CA GLU A 10 -7.86 10.93 -33.74
C GLU A 10 -7.62 10.19 -32.42
N MET A 11 -8.00 8.91 -32.32
CA MET A 11 -7.68 8.08 -31.14
C MET A 11 -6.18 7.98 -30.90
N LYS A 12 -5.38 7.71 -31.94
CA LYS A 12 -3.92 7.64 -31.81
C LYS A 12 -3.32 8.97 -31.37
N ARG A 13 -3.83 10.09 -31.91
CA ARG A 13 -3.40 11.43 -31.53
C ARG A 13 -3.68 11.70 -30.04
N LEU A 14 -4.90 11.41 -29.59
CA LEU A 14 -5.30 11.59 -28.20
C LEU A 14 -4.50 10.68 -27.25
N GLN A 15 -4.22 9.44 -27.66
CA GLN A 15 -3.38 8.53 -26.89
C GLN A 15 -1.95 9.06 -26.75
N ALA A 16 -1.34 9.54 -27.83
CA ALA A 16 -0.01 10.14 -27.78
C ALA A 16 0.03 11.38 -26.88
N GLN A 17 -1.03 12.20 -26.87
CA GLN A 17 -1.14 13.33 -25.95
C GLN A 17 -1.26 12.88 -24.48
N ALA A 18 -2.06 11.84 -24.22
CA ALA A 18 -2.20 11.26 -22.88
C ALA A 18 -0.86 10.70 -22.38
N GLU A 19 -0.15 9.93 -23.20
CA GLU A 19 1.16 9.38 -22.89
C GLU A 19 2.20 10.48 -22.67
N ALA A 20 2.18 11.56 -23.48
CA ALA A 20 3.06 12.71 -23.26
C ALA A 20 2.79 13.41 -21.92
N MET A 21 1.52 13.54 -21.51
CA MET A 21 1.17 14.07 -20.19
C MET A 21 1.61 13.11 -19.07
N MET A 22 1.44 11.79 -19.25
CA MET A 22 1.88 10.77 -18.31
C MET A 22 3.40 10.75 -18.16
N ALA A 23 4.16 10.87 -19.25
CA ALA A 23 5.62 10.92 -19.23
C ALA A 23 6.14 12.13 -18.47
N LYS A 24 5.51 13.30 -18.61
CA LYS A 24 5.85 14.51 -17.84
C LYS A 24 5.60 14.30 -16.35
N LYS A 25 4.42 13.80 -15.98
CA LYS A 25 4.06 13.49 -14.59
C LYS A 25 5.01 12.44 -13.99
N ALA A 26 5.31 11.38 -14.74
CA ALA A 26 6.22 10.33 -14.32
C ALA A 26 7.63 10.88 -14.05
N LYS A 27 8.15 11.80 -14.88
CA LYS A 27 9.44 12.45 -14.64
C LYS A 27 9.45 13.27 -13.34
N THR A 28 8.40 14.04 -13.08
CA THR A 28 8.27 14.80 -11.82
C THR A 28 8.23 13.86 -10.62
N VAL A 29 7.39 12.82 -10.67
CA VAL A 29 7.28 11.82 -9.60
C VAL A 29 8.61 11.10 -9.36
N LEU A 30 9.34 10.75 -10.41
CA LEU A 30 10.67 10.13 -10.28
C LEU A 30 11.68 11.07 -9.62
N ALA A 31 11.63 12.36 -9.90
CA ALA A 31 12.48 13.36 -9.24
C ALA A 31 12.14 13.46 -7.74
N ASP A 32 10.85 13.45 -7.39
CA ASP A 32 10.40 13.48 -6.01
C ASP A 32 10.78 12.20 -5.25
N ILE A 33 10.61 11.03 -5.88
CA ILE A 33 11.04 9.74 -5.32
C ILE A 33 12.54 9.76 -5.08
N ARG A 34 13.35 10.23 -6.05
CA ARG A 34 14.80 10.30 -5.87
C ARG A 34 15.18 11.24 -4.73
N LYS A 35 14.55 12.41 -4.64
CA LYS A 35 14.77 13.34 -3.52
C LYS A 35 14.44 12.68 -2.19
N LEU A 36 13.31 11.98 -2.08
CA LEU A 36 12.93 11.23 -0.88
C LEU A 36 13.92 10.09 -0.58
N MET A 37 14.39 9.37 -1.60
CA MET A 37 15.42 8.35 -1.45
C MET A 37 16.72 8.93 -0.87
N ASP A 38 17.20 10.06 -1.42
CA ASP A 38 18.42 10.74 -0.96
C ASP A 38 18.24 11.27 0.48
N GLN A 39 17.08 11.82 0.82
CA GLN A 39 16.76 12.30 2.18
C GLN A 39 16.77 11.19 3.23
N HIS A 40 16.33 10.00 2.85
CA HIS A 40 16.21 8.86 3.76
C HIS A 40 17.34 7.83 3.62
N GLY A 41 18.33 8.09 2.73
CA GLY A 41 19.39 7.14 2.43
C GLY A 41 18.87 5.80 1.90
N LEU A 42 17.71 5.78 1.26
CA LEU A 42 17.07 4.57 0.75
C LEU A 42 17.67 4.19 -0.61
N THR A 43 18.09 2.94 -0.72
CA THR A 43 18.53 2.36 -1.98
C THR A 43 17.39 1.56 -2.61
N THR A 44 17.53 1.21 -3.90
CA THR A 44 16.57 0.32 -4.57
C THR A 44 16.48 -1.03 -3.85
N ALA A 45 17.57 -1.51 -3.26
CA ALA A 45 17.59 -2.75 -2.48
C ALA A 45 16.71 -2.67 -1.22
N ASP A 46 16.62 -1.51 -0.55
CA ASP A 46 15.75 -1.33 0.62
C ASP A 46 14.28 -1.33 0.24
N ILE A 47 13.95 -0.72 -0.90
CA ILE A 47 12.60 -0.73 -1.48
C ILE A 47 12.22 -2.17 -1.91
N ASP A 48 13.14 -2.90 -2.53
CA ASP A 48 12.95 -4.28 -2.96
C ASP A 48 12.82 -5.23 -1.77
N ALA A 49 13.64 -5.07 -0.73
CA ALA A 49 13.52 -5.83 0.51
C ALA A 49 12.18 -5.58 1.21
N HIS A 50 11.71 -4.33 1.23
CA HIS A 50 10.39 -4.00 1.78
C HIS A 50 9.24 -4.57 0.95
N SER A 51 9.32 -4.50 -0.39
CA SER A 51 8.30 -5.06 -1.29
C SER A 51 8.27 -6.59 -1.25
N ALA A 52 9.42 -7.24 -1.13
CA ALA A 52 9.55 -8.68 -0.94
C ALA A 52 9.02 -9.15 0.43
N THR A 53 9.14 -8.32 1.47
CA THR A 53 8.62 -8.64 2.82
C THR A 53 7.08 -8.71 2.82
N LYS A 54 6.39 -8.02 1.92
CA LYS A 54 4.92 -8.17 1.75
C LYS A 54 4.51 -9.53 1.17
N LYS A 55 5.43 -10.28 0.55
CA LYS A 55 5.24 -11.70 0.19
C LYS A 55 5.53 -12.67 1.33
N ARG A 56 5.64 -12.22 2.58
CA ARG A 56 5.57 -13.13 3.74
C ARG A 56 4.14 -13.32 4.21
N ALA A 57 3.35 -13.94 3.33
CA ALA A 57 2.29 -14.81 3.79
C ALA A 57 2.95 -15.99 4.55
N GLY A 58 2.56 -16.20 5.81
CA GLY A 58 2.82 -17.45 6.53
C GLY A 58 4.25 -17.64 7.05
N ARG A 59 4.47 -17.24 8.31
CA ARG A 59 5.16 -18.03 9.35
C ARG A 59 5.84 -19.33 8.85
N PRO A 60 7.19 -19.45 8.84
CA PRO A 60 7.80 -20.76 8.78
C PRO A 60 7.50 -21.48 10.09
N SER A 61 6.78 -22.59 10.01
CA SER A 61 6.60 -23.53 11.10
C SER A 61 7.97 -24.10 11.50
N GLY A 62 8.37 -23.89 12.74
CA GLY A 62 9.32 -24.73 13.48
C GLY A 62 10.73 -24.86 12.90
N ALA A 63 11.63 -23.99 13.33
CA ALA A 63 13.01 -24.38 13.62
C ALA A 63 13.59 -23.41 14.66
N ALA A 64 14.14 -23.98 15.71
CA ALA A 64 14.52 -23.34 16.95
C ALA A 64 15.57 -22.24 16.78
N SER A 65 15.44 -21.18 17.58
CA SER A 65 16.58 -20.44 18.10
C SER A 65 16.23 -19.96 19.50
N ALA A 66 16.85 -20.64 20.46
CA ALA A 66 16.75 -20.35 21.86
C ALA A 66 17.32 -18.96 22.18
N LYS A 67 16.76 -18.39 23.26
CA LYS A 67 17.36 -17.39 24.16
C LYS A 67 17.22 -15.91 23.78
N GLY A 68 16.44 -15.21 24.61
CA GLY A 68 16.27 -13.75 24.61
C GLY A 68 14.90 -13.40 25.21
N SER A 69 14.69 -13.68 26.50
CA SER A 69 14.70 -12.66 27.57
C SER A 69 13.50 -11.69 27.56
N GLY A 70 12.64 -11.84 28.56
CA GLY A 70 12.01 -10.73 29.27
C GLY A 70 10.74 -10.13 28.66
N GLY A 71 9.58 -10.43 29.25
CA GLY A 71 8.36 -9.67 28.93
C GLY A 71 7.04 -10.19 29.48
N LYS A 72 6.95 -10.41 30.80
CA LYS A 72 5.75 -10.35 31.66
C LYS A 72 4.41 -10.78 31.02
N ALA A 73 4.08 -12.07 31.15
CA ALA A 73 2.71 -12.55 31.07
C ALA A 73 1.89 -11.95 32.23
N VAL A 74 0.96 -11.03 31.91
CA VAL A 74 -0.06 -10.56 32.85
C VAL A 74 -1.41 -11.08 32.38
N THR A 75 -1.83 -12.12 33.12
CA THR A 75 -3.19 -12.48 33.51
C THR A 75 -4.24 -12.72 32.42
N LYS A 76 -4.60 -14.00 32.29
CA LYS A 76 -5.95 -14.47 31.95
C LYS A 76 -6.99 -13.67 32.75
N ALA A 77 -7.90 -13.02 32.04
CA ALA A 77 -9.25 -12.74 32.53
C ALA A 77 -10.25 -13.37 31.55
N LYS A 78 -11.19 -14.10 32.14
CA LYS A 78 -12.15 -15.01 31.53
C LYS A 78 -13.28 -14.21 30.86
N ALA A 79 -13.76 -14.75 29.76
CA ALA A 79 -14.91 -14.38 28.93
C ALA A 79 -16.01 -13.49 29.57
N GLU A 80 -16.36 -12.44 28.84
CA GLU A 80 -17.75 -12.01 28.62
C GLU A 80 -17.86 -11.57 27.16
N LYS A 81 -18.97 -11.88 26.48
CA LYS A 81 -19.27 -11.48 25.08
C LYS A 81 -19.42 -9.95 25.00
N GLY A 82 -18.31 -9.22 25.06
CA GLY A 82 -18.25 -7.79 24.79
C GLY A 82 -18.44 -7.55 23.30
N LYS A 83 -19.47 -6.77 22.94
CA LYS A 83 -19.78 -6.30 21.58
C LYS A 83 -18.49 -6.07 20.78
N LEU A 84 -18.36 -6.73 19.63
CA LEU A 84 -17.24 -6.56 18.70
C LEU A 84 -16.99 -5.06 18.47
N PRO A 85 -15.72 -4.60 18.44
CA PRO A 85 -15.42 -3.20 18.12
C PRO A 85 -16.00 -2.87 16.73
N PRO A 86 -16.65 -1.70 16.58
CA PRO A 86 -17.26 -1.29 15.31
C PRO A 86 -16.25 -1.40 14.16
N LYS A 87 -16.66 -2.03 13.06
CA LYS A 87 -15.80 -2.27 11.89
C LYS A 87 -15.40 -0.97 11.18
N TYR A 88 -16.13 0.12 11.44
CA TYR A 88 -15.82 1.46 10.94
C TYR A 88 -16.15 2.54 11.99
N ARG A 89 -15.27 3.54 12.11
CA ARG A 89 -15.42 4.73 12.96
C ARG A 89 -15.08 5.97 12.15
N ASP A 90 -16.02 6.91 12.06
CA ASP A 90 -15.74 8.19 11.39
C ASP A 90 -14.91 9.11 12.29
N PRO A 91 -13.74 9.61 11.82
CA PRO A 91 -12.80 10.37 12.65
C PRO A 91 -13.28 11.80 12.97
N LYS A 92 -14.33 12.30 12.30
CA LYS A 92 -14.85 13.66 12.52
C LYS A 92 -16.12 13.70 13.38
N THR A 93 -16.91 12.63 13.39
CA THR A 93 -18.23 12.63 14.04
C THR A 93 -18.37 11.57 15.12
N GLY A 94 -17.39 10.65 15.24
CA GLY A 94 -17.42 9.58 16.24
C GLY A 94 -18.51 8.53 16.00
N ALA A 95 -19.27 8.63 14.91
CA ALA A 95 -20.31 7.67 14.57
C ALA A 95 -19.69 6.31 14.24
N THR A 96 -20.34 5.26 14.73
CA THR A 96 -19.95 3.86 14.54
C THR A 96 -21.02 3.16 13.73
N TRP A 97 -20.67 2.61 12.56
CA TRP A 97 -21.61 1.82 11.75
C TRP A 97 -21.16 0.36 11.73
N SER A 98 -22.05 -0.57 12.12
CA SER A 98 -21.93 -2.00 11.84
C SER A 98 -22.81 -2.35 10.63
N GLY A 99 -22.21 -2.66 9.48
CA GLY A 99 -22.97 -2.96 8.26
C GLY A 99 -23.86 -4.18 8.47
N HIS A 100 -25.13 -4.07 8.06
CA HIS A 100 -26.05 -5.18 7.88
C HIS A 100 -26.88 -4.96 6.62
#